data_AF-A0A9X5QK99-F1
#
_entry.id   AF-A0A9X5QK99-F1
#
_cell.length_a   1.000
_cell.length_b   1.000
_cell.length_c   1.000
_cell.angle_alpha   90.00
_cell.angle_beta   90.00
_cell.angle_gamma   90.00
#
_symmetry.space_group_name_H-M   'P 1'
#
loop_
_entity.id
_entity.type
_entity.pdbx_description
1 polymer ?
#
loop_
_entity_poly.entity_id
_entity_poly.type
_entity_poly.pdbx_seq_one_letter_code
_entity_poly.pdbx_strand_id
1 'polypeptide(L)'
;MTTIITTHGDTPGATITRAEPKAVVVQPAARQHRLASLTARELNAMNARMDKHDRELAALQYLVVRVARGEDWLTEVLELRESGRTYANIAGHMDLTRALVVAALNSAEQEV
;
A
#
# COMPACT_ATOMS: atom_id res chain seq x y z
N MET A 1 24.83 41.55 -29.99
CA MET A 1 25.91 41.23 -30.95
C MET A 1 25.32 40.25 -31.96
N THR A 2 25.05 40.69 -33.18
CA THR A 2 24.19 39.96 -34.14
C THR A 2 25.05 39.37 -35.25
N THR A 3 25.09 38.05 -35.38
CA THR A 3 25.80 37.37 -36.47
C THR A 3 24.83 37.12 -37.62
N ILE A 4 25.10 37.71 -38.78
CA ILE A 4 24.33 37.51 -40.02
C ILE A 4 25.07 36.49 -40.88
N ILE A 5 24.44 35.37 -41.22
CA ILE A 5 24.99 34.34 -42.12
C ILE A 5 24.36 34.56 -43.50
N THR A 6 25.17 34.90 -44.50
CA THR A 6 24.73 35.12 -45.88
C THR A 6 24.99 33.86 -46.70
N THR A 7 23.95 33.12 -47.09
CA THR A 7 24.05 32.01 -48.05
C THR A 7 23.68 32.50 -49.45
N HIS A 8 24.59 32.34 -50.42
CA HIS A 8 24.34 32.65 -51.83
C HIS A 8 23.44 31.58 -52.46
N GLY A 9 22.21 31.98 -52.79
CA GLY A 9 21.26 31.24 -53.61
C GLY A 9 20.10 32.15 -53.97
N ASP A 10 19.80 32.27 -55.26
CA ASP A 10 18.81 33.20 -55.84
C ASP A 10 17.42 33.08 -55.21
N THR A 11 17.08 33.98 -54.29
CA THR A 11 15.70 34.37 -53.98
C THR A 11 15.71 35.71 -53.21
N PRO A 12 14.99 36.74 -53.66
CA PRO A 12 14.96 38.02 -52.95
C PRO A 12 14.14 37.92 -51.65
N GLY A 13 14.82 38.12 -50.52
CA GLY A 13 14.25 38.71 -49.30
C GLY A 13 13.26 37.85 -48.50
N ALA A 14 13.78 36.86 -47.76
CA ALA A 14 13.07 36.34 -46.58
C ALA A 14 13.89 36.64 -45.32
N THR A 15 13.50 37.67 -44.58
CA THR A 15 14.04 37.95 -43.24
C THR A 15 13.49 36.90 -42.28
N ILE A 16 14.28 35.89 -41.93
CA ILE A 16 13.92 34.93 -40.89
C ILE A 16 14.28 35.53 -39.54
N THR A 17 13.30 36.16 -38.89
CA THR A 17 13.43 36.57 -37.50
C THR A 17 13.27 35.31 -36.63
N ARG A 18 14.38 34.80 -36.07
CA ARG A 18 14.34 33.70 -35.10
C ARG A 18 13.55 34.18 -33.87
N ALA A 19 12.29 33.77 -33.76
CA ALA A 19 11.53 33.94 -32.54
C ALA A 19 12.24 33.20 -31.41
N GLU A 20 12.49 33.89 -30.29
CA GLU A 20 13.01 33.28 -29.08
C GLU A 20 12.12 32.08 -28.69
N PRO A 21 12.70 30.95 -28.22
CA PRO A 21 11.89 29.83 -27.78
C PRO A 21 11.03 30.29 -26.61
N LYS A 22 9.73 30.47 -26.85
CA LYS A 22 8.75 30.73 -25.80
C LYS A 22 8.79 29.52 -24.87
N ALA A 23 9.33 29.70 -23.67
CA ALA A 23 9.34 28.66 -22.66
C ALA A 23 7.88 28.22 -22.44
N VAL A 24 7.53 27.03 -22.96
CA VAL A 24 6.28 26.38 -22.59
C VAL A 24 6.50 25.93 -21.16
N VAL A 25 6.02 26.73 -20.21
CA VAL A 25 5.86 26.29 -18.83
C VAL A 25 4.80 25.20 -18.86
N VAL A 26 5.25 23.95 -19.01
CA VAL A 26 4.42 22.79 -18.72
C VAL A 26 4.21 22.83 -17.22
N GLN A 27 3.12 23.44 -16.77
CA GLN A 27 2.64 23.25 -15.41
C GLN A 27 2.52 21.74 -15.23
N PRO A 28 3.21 21.13 -14.25
CA PRO A 28 2.93 19.75 -13.94
C PRO A 28 1.45 19.71 -13.59
N ALA A 29 0.68 18.88 -14.30
CA ALA A 29 -0.71 18.63 -13.98
C ALA A 29 -0.71 18.14 -12.53
N ALA A 30 -0.97 19.07 -11.61
CA ALA A 30 -1.11 18.77 -10.20
C ALA A 30 -2.29 17.80 -10.17
N ARG A 31 -1.99 16.52 -9.97
CA ARG A 31 -2.97 15.51 -9.62
C ARG A 31 -3.52 15.99 -8.29
N GLN A 32 -4.54 16.84 -8.34
CA GLN A 32 -5.26 17.31 -7.18
C GLN A 32 -5.88 16.05 -6.57
N HIS A 33 -5.22 15.49 -5.56
CA HIS A 33 -5.84 14.62 -4.60
C HIS A 33 -6.95 15.45 -3.95
N ARG A 34 -8.13 15.44 -4.56
CA ARG A 34 -9.33 15.99 -3.97
C ARG A 34 -9.58 15.14 -2.74
N LEU A 35 -9.20 15.65 -1.58
CA LEU A 35 -9.55 15.03 -0.30
C LEU A 35 -11.06 14.85 -0.34
N ALA A 36 -11.53 13.60 -0.27
CA ALA A 36 -12.95 13.34 -0.24
C ALA A 36 -13.54 14.11 0.94
N SER A 37 -14.41 15.08 0.67
CA SER A 37 -15.08 15.85 1.72
C SER A 37 -16.15 14.96 2.35
N LEU A 38 -15.74 13.98 3.16
CA LEU A 38 -16.65 13.21 3.98
C LEU A 38 -17.21 14.11 5.08
N THR A 39 -18.52 14.07 5.25
CA THR A 39 -19.17 14.58 6.44
C THR A 39 -18.75 13.73 7.66
N ALA A 40 -18.80 14.33 8.86
CA ALA A 40 -18.53 13.60 10.10
C ALA A 40 -19.42 12.34 10.25
N ARG A 41 -20.67 12.41 9.75
CA ARG A 41 -21.60 11.28 9.74
C ARG A 41 -21.11 10.13 8.86
N GLU A 42 -20.60 10.43 7.66
CA GLU A 42 -20.08 9.40 6.75
C GLU A 42 -18.81 8.77 7.28
N LEU A 43 -17.93 9.56 7.89
CA LEU A 43 -16.72 9.05 8.55
C LEU A 43 -17.07 8.10 9.70
N ASN A 44 -18.01 8.50 10.57
CA ASN A 44 -18.47 7.65 11.68
C ASN A 44 -19.12 6.35 11.19
N ALA A 45 -19.92 6.42 10.12
CA ALA A 45 -20.51 5.23 9.51
C ALA A 45 -19.46 4.30 8.88
N MET A 46 -18.38 4.86 8.32
CA MET A 46 -17.26 4.07 7.81
C MET A 46 -16.49 3.38 8.95
N ASN A 47 -16.15 4.11 10.01
CA ASN A 47 -15.47 3.55 11.17
C ASN A 47 -16.29 2.44 11.83
N ALA A 48 -17.60 2.64 12.02
CA ALA A 48 -18.47 1.60 12.59
C ALA A 48 -18.52 0.32 11.74
N ARG A 49 -18.41 0.43 10.41
CA ARG A 49 -18.31 -0.72 9.52
C ARG A 49 -16.94 -1.40 9.62
N MET A 50 -15.86 -0.63 9.71
CA MET A 50 -14.51 -1.16 9.95
C MET A 50 -14.43 -1.92 11.28
N ASP A 51 -14.92 -1.32 12.37
CA ASP A 51 -14.97 -1.97 13.68
C ASP A 51 -15.78 -3.27 13.66
N LYS A 52 -16.86 -3.30 12.88
CA LYS A 52 -17.64 -4.53 12.67
C LYS A 52 -16.81 -5.58 11.94
N HIS A 53 -16.15 -5.22 10.85
CA HIS A 53 -15.30 -6.15 10.11
C HIS A 53 -14.13 -6.66 10.95
N ASP A 54 -13.52 -5.81 11.78
CA ASP A 54 -12.44 -6.22 12.69
C ASP A 54 -12.93 -7.26 13.70
N ARG A 55 -14.15 -7.09 14.24
CA ARG A 55 -14.78 -8.11 15.10
C ARG A 55 -15.07 -9.42 14.36
N GLU A 56 -15.59 -9.35 13.14
CA GLU A 56 -15.86 -10.54 12.32
C GLU A 56 -14.56 -11.27 11.97
N LEU A 57 -13.50 -10.54 11.62
CA LEU A 57 -12.19 -11.10 11.33
C LEU A 57 -11.59 -11.80 12.55
N ALA A 58 -11.69 -11.19 13.74
CA ALA A 58 -11.24 -11.81 14.98
C ALA A 58 -12.02 -13.10 15.30
N ALA A 59 -13.34 -13.11 15.08
CA ALA A 59 -14.16 -14.29 15.28
C ALA A 59 -13.80 -15.43 14.30
N LEU A 60 -13.53 -15.10 13.03
CA LEU A 60 -13.07 -16.07 12.03
C LEU A 60 -11.69 -16.63 12.38
N GLN A 61 -10.74 -15.79 12.80
CA GLN A 61 -9.42 -16.24 13.24
C GLN A 61 -9.52 -17.23 14.41
N TYR A 62 -10.35 -16.90 15.40
CA TYR A 62 -10.62 -17.80 16.52
C TYR A 62 -11.22 -19.12 16.05
N LEU A 63 -12.20 -19.09 15.14
CA LEU A 63 -12.83 -20.31 14.63
C LEU A 63 -11.85 -21.17 13.84
N VAL A 64 -11.03 -20.58 12.97
CA VAL A 64 -9.99 -21.30 12.21
C VAL A 64 -9.04 -22.01 13.16
N VAL A 65 -8.54 -21.30 14.17
CA VAL A 65 -7.65 -21.89 15.18
C VAL A 65 -8.36 -23.00 15.94
N ARG A 66 -9.59 -22.78 16.40
CA ARG A 66 -10.35 -23.77 17.19
C ARG A 66 -10.72 -25.02 16.41
N VAL A 67 -11.11 -24.88 15.14
CA VAL A 67 -11.49 -26.01 14.28
C VAL A 67 -10.26 -26.79 13.84
N ALA A 68 -9.15 -26.10 13.57
CA ALA A 68 -7.91 -26.73 13.20
C ALA A 68 -7.10 -27.25 14.41
N ARG A 69 -7.66 -27.23 15.62
CA ARG A 69 -7.05 -27.80 16.83
C ARG A 69 -6.80 -29.29 16.61
N GLY A 70 -5.51 -29.66 16.54
CA GLY A 70 -5.06 -31.03 16.25
C GLY A 70 -4.40 -31.20 14.89
N GLU A 71 -4.40 -30.15 14.06
CA GLU A 71 -3.63 -30.12 12.82
C GLU A 71 -2.15 -29.82 13.09
N ASP A 72 -1.26 -30.44 12.31
CA ASP A 72 0.19 -30.36 12.47
C ASP A 72 0.74 -28.92 12.51
N TRP A 73 0.08 -28.00 11.81
CA TRP A 73 0.52 -26.59 11.75
C TRP A 73 0.43 -25.87 13.11
N LEU A 74 -0.52 -26.22 13.99
CA LEU A 74 -0.62 -25.57 15.31
C LEU A 74 0.55 -25.97 16.20
N THR A 75 0.90 -27.25 16.18
CA THR A 75 2.08 -27.78 16.88
C THR A 75 3.35 -27.12 16.35
N GLU A 76 3.49 -27.02 15.02
CA GLU A 76 4.64 -26.36 14.40
C GLU A 76 4.75 -24.87 14.79
N VAL A 77 3.63 -24.13 14.86
CA VAL A 77 3.62 -22.74 15.36
C VAL A 77 4.16 -22.65 16.79
N LEU A 78 3.77 -23.59 17.66
CA LEU A 78 4.23 -23.63 19.06
C LEU A 78 5.72 -23.96 19.15
N GLU A 79 6.18 -25.00 18.45
CA GLU A 79 7.58 -25.40 18.42
C GLU A 79 8.50 -24.27 17.90
N LEU A 80 8.09 -23.60 16.82
CA LEU A 80 8.82 -22.45 16.28
C LEU A 80 8.85 -21.28 17.27
N ARG A 81 7.79 -21.11 18.06
CA ARG A 81 7.75 -20.09 19.10
C ARG A 81 8.71 -20.43 20.25
N GLU A 82 8.72 -21.68 20.69
CA GLU A 82 9.64 -22.19 21.72
C GLU A 82 11.10 -22.12 21.27
N SER A 83 11.37 -22.29 19.97
CA SER A 83 12.69 -22.10 19.38
C SER A 83 13.15 -20.63 19.34
N GLY A 84 12.38 -19.69 19.89
CA GLY A 84 12.71 -18.28 20.00
C GLY A 84 12.39 -17.43 18.77
N ARG A 85 11.65 -17.96 17.78
CA ARG A 85 11.29 -17.15 16.59
C ARG A 85 10.27 -16.07 16.94
N THR A 86 10.38 -14.96 16.20
CA THR A 86 9.40 -13.87 16.29
C THR A 86 8.12 -14.24 15.53
N TYR A 87 6.99 -13.63 15.90
CA TYR A 87 5.72 -13.85 15.19
C TYR A 87 5.80 -13.56 13.70
N ALA A 88 6.62 -12.57 13.30
CA ALA A 88 6.82 -12.24 11.90
C ALA A 88 7.62 -13.33 11.15
N ASN A 89 8.62 -13.94 11.81
CA ASN A 89 9.36 -15.03 11.20
C ASN A 89 8.50 -16.29 11.06
N ILE A 90 7.69 -16.63 12.07
CA ILE A 90 6.79 -17.78 12.00
C ILE A 90 5.76 -17.58 10.89
N ALA A 91 5.15 -16.38 10.84
CA ALA A 91 4.20 -16.00 9.79
C ALA A 91 4.82 -16.16 8.39
N GLY A 92 6.03 -15.64 8.18
CA GLY A 92 6.72 -15.78 6.89
C GLY A 92 7.18 -17.21 6.57
N HIS A 93 7.49 -18.02 7.59
CA HIS A 93 7.92 -19.40 7.40
C HIS A 93 6.78 -20.32 6.98
N MET A 94 5.59 -20.11 7.56
CA MET A 94 4.43 -20.99 7.39
C MET A 94 3.39 -20.42 6.41
N ASP A 95 3.71 -19.32 5.71
CA ASP A 95 2.79 -18.57 4.85
C ASP A 95 1.47 -18.18 5.56
N LEU A 96 1.58 -17.82 6.84
CA LEU A 96 0.47 -17.39 7.67
C LEU A 96 0.49 -15.87 7.88
N THR A 97 -0.65 -15.32 8.27
CA THR A 97 -0.67 -13.95 8.76
C THR A 97 -0.16 -13.89 10.20
N ARG A 98 0.50 -12.79 10.56
CA ARG A 98 0.92 -12.53 11.96
C ARG A 98 -0.25 -12.62 12.94
N ALA A 99 -1.45 -12.19 12.53
CA ALA A 99 -2.65 -12.25 13.36
C ALA A 99 -3.07 -13.70 13.66
N LEU A 100 -2.96 -14.60 12.66
CA LEU A 100 -3.28 -16.01 12.87
C LEU A 100 -2.25 -16.70 13.77
N VAL A 101 -0.96 -16.38 13.64
CA VAL A 101 0.08 -16.87 14.56
C VAL A 101 -0.21 -16.43 15.99
N VAL A 102 -0.58 -15.17 16.21
CA VAL A 102 -0.96 -14.68 17.54
C VAL A 102 -2.20 -15.39 18.07
N ALA A 103 -3.23 -15.57 17.22
CA ALA A 103 -4.44 -16.29 17.62
C ALA A 103 -4.16 -17.76 18.00
N ALA A 104 -3.28 -18.43 17.25
CA ALA A 104 -2.83 -19.79 17.54
C ALA A 104 -2.15 -19.89 18.92
N LEU A 105 -1.15 -19.04 19.17
CA LEU A 105 -0.41 -19.04 20.43
C LEU A 105 -1.30 -18.70 21.63
N ASN A 106 -2.15 -17.67 21.51
CA ASN A 106 -3.10 -17.30 22.55
C ASN A 106 -4.10 -18.42 22.86
N SER A 107 -4.47 -19.22 21.85
CA SER A 107 -5.41 -20.33 22.05
C SER A 107 -4.80 -21.50 22.83
N ALA A 108 -3.48 -21.66 22.77
CA ALA A 108 -2.74 -22.68 23.51
C ALA A 108 -2.52 -22.24 24.98
N GLU A 109 -2.29 -20.95 25.23
CA GLU A 109 -2.13 -20.39 26.57
C GLU A 109 -3.41 -20.47 27.43
N GLN A 110 -4.59 -20.49 26.81
CA GLN A 110 -5.88 -20.56 27.51
C GLN A 110 -6.23 -21.96 28.07
N GLU A 111 -5.38 -22.97 27.86
CA GLU A 111 -5.61 -24.36 28.31
C GLU A 111 -4.79 -24.78 29.54
N VAL A 112 -3.99 -23.87 30.12
CA VAL A 112 -3.23 -24.06 31.37
C VAL A 112 -3.92 -23.34 32.52
#